data_AF-A0AAP3XSS5-F1
#
_entry.id   AF-A0AAP3XSS5-F1
#
_cell.length_a   1.000
_cell.length_b   1.000
_cell.length_c   1.000
_cell.angle_alpha   90.00
_cell.angle_beta   90.00
_cell.angle_gamma   90.00
#
_symmetry.space_group_name_H-M   'P 1'
#
loop_
_entity.id
_entity.type
_entity.pdbx_description
1 polymer ?
#
loop_
_entity_poly.entity_id
_entity_poly.type
_entity_poly.pdbx_seq_one_letter_code
_entity_poly.pdbx_strand_id
1 'polypeptide(L)'
;MRLSDGNGDAARVDRTRRRLVAGLAAVALAPSGAMGQALEALPIPEGLRLPVDDPLARTVLGTPEALRAELPVFDLDSNLRAGRVKIFPDRKVPEVFWYAEGLEYLLAEQPGPAPLVFVIGGTGSSAHGDGMILLMRGLYAAGMHVVSIASPTFPGFIVSASETSVPGRLPEDAEDLYRAMMAVLSDIGPLLPVTGFRLAGYSLGGAHAAFVAKLDAQERAFNFEKVLLVNPPVDLLSSVQILDAMFDRHLRDDPQRVNLFIERLMNELGELYLESGEAVFDGDFLYRAYARLTPDDDRLETLIGLYFRLLANDMSFTADLMTGGGYIVPRGREPGFTSSLTPYLARGLSRSFEDYFEELYFPFYKARDPDFDQQEALAELRLAHVEPFLRQARHLGVFTNRDDIILAPGDLDWLERVMGPRLRVFEHGGHLGNFQERAFVDALAAFFGA
;
A
#
# COMPACT_ATOMS: atom_id res chain seq x y z
N MET A 1 -59.73 8.73 -11.86
CA MET A 1 -58.73 9.48 -12.67
C MET A 1 -57.60 9.87 -11.73
N ARG A 2 -56.37 9.69 -12.19
CA ARG A 2 -55.18 9.26 -11.43
C ARG A 2 -54.64 10.28 -10.41
N LEU A 3 -54.25 9.77 -9.25
CA LEU A 3 -53.26 10.38 -8.35
C LEU A 3 -51.95 9.59 -8.52
N SER A 4 -51.00 10.19 -9.21
CA SER A 4 -49.60 9.80 -9.39
C SER A 4 -48.88 11.13 -9.68
N ASP A 5 -47.67 11.48 -9.26
CA ASP A 5 -46.52 10.78 -8.73
C ASP A 5 -45.77 11.80 -7.84
N GLY A 6 -45.58 11.50 -6.55
CA GLY A 6 -44.78 12.34 -5.64
C GLY A 6 -43.82 11.58 -4.74
N ASN A 7 -43.86 10.24 -4.80
CA ASN A 7 -43.08 9.36 -3.93
C ASN A 7 -41.94 8.62 -4.68
N GLY A 8 -41.79 8.89 -5.98
CA GLY A 8 -40.79 8.26 -6.83
C GLY A 8 -39.38 8.83 -6.66
N ASP A 9 -39.25 10.16 -6.52
CA ASP A 9 -37.93 10.82 -6.52
C ASP A 9 -37.19 10.71 -5.19
N ALA A 10 -37.86 10.79 -4.04
CA ALA A 10 -37.21 10.62 -2.74
C ALA A 10 -36.70 9.17 -2.53
N ALA A 11 -37.47 8.18 -2.97
CA ALA A 11 -37.07 6.76 -2.92
C ALA A 11 -35.98 6.41 -3.96
N ARG A 12 -35.93 7.15 -5.07
CA ARG A 12 -34.88 7.02 -6.09
C ARG A 12 -33.58 7.66 -5.63
N VAL A 13 -33.63 8.85 -5.02
CA VAL A 13 -32.47 9.52 -4.42
C VAL A 13 -31.89 8.74 -3.23
N ASP A 14 -32.72 8.12 -2.38
CA ASP A 14 -32.25 7.23 -1.29
C ASP A 14 -31.62 5.93 -1.84
N ARG A 15 -32.16 5.35 -2.92
CA ARG A 15 -31.52 4.20 -3.60
C ARG A 15 -30.22 4.57 -4.29
N THR A 16 -30.11 5.76 -4.88
CA THR A 16 -28.87 6.25 -5.51
C THR A 16 -27.81 6.54 -4.45
N ARG A 17 -28.17 7.14 -3.30
CA ARG A 17 -27.26 7.34 -2.16
C ARG A 17 -26.80 6.02 -1.54
N ARG A 18 -27.69 5.04 -1.35
CA ARG A 18 -27.29 3.70 -0.85
C ARG A 18 -26.41 2.94 -1.82
N ARG A 19 -26.59 3.12 -3.14
CA ARG A 19 -25.70 2.58 -4.18
C ARG A 19 -24.36 3.33 -4.26
N LEU A 20 -24.35 4.64 -3.99
CA LEU A 20 -23.12 5.43 -3.88
C LEU A 20 -22.31 5.02 -2.65
N VAL A 21 -22.95 4.80 -1.50
CA VAL A 21 -22.27 4.36 -0.26
C VAL A 21 -21.79 2.90 -0.36
N ALA A 22 -22.53 2.03 -1.04
CA ALA A 22 -22.06 0.68 -1.39
C ALA A 22 -20.96 0.70 -2.46
N GLY A 23 -21.01 1.66 -3.38
CA GLY A 23 -19.98 1.92 -4.39
C GLY A 23 -18.70 2.48 -3.78
N LEU A 24 -18.78 3.39 -2.81
CA LEU A 24 -17.64 4.02 -2.15
C LEU A 24 -16.84 3.04 -1.27
N ALA A 25 -17.52 2.03 -0.71
CA ALA A 25 -16.85 0.89 -0.07
C ALA A 25 -16.21 -0.10 -1.07
N ALA A 26 -16.66 -0.10 -2.33
CA ALA A 26 -16.07 -0.90 -3.42
C ALA A 26 -14.99 -0.13 -4.21
N VAL A 27 -14.96 1.19 -4.07
CA VAL A 27 -14.09 2.14 -4.77
C VAL A 27 -12.66 2.14 -4.22
N ALA A 28 -12.46 1.69 -2.98
CA ALA A 28 -11.13 1.38 -2.46
C ALA A 28 -10.58 0.00 -2.95
N LEU A 29 -11.38 -0.78 -3.69
CA LEU A 29 -11.15 -2.23 -3.87
C LEU A 29 -11.52 -2.79 -5.26
N ALA A 30 -11.66 -1.94 -6.30
CA ALA A 30 -11.85 -2.42 -7.68
C ALA A 30 -10.50 -2.62 -8.40
N PRO A 31 -10.31 -3.72 -9.17
CA PRO A 31 -9.09 -3.98 -9.91
C PRO A 31 -8.90 -2.93 -11.02
N SER A 32 -7.74 -2.29 -11.03
CA SER A 32 -7.37 -1.11 -11.83
C SER A 32 -7.14 -1.44 -13.31
N GLY A 33 -8.07 -2.17 -13.93
CA GLY A 33 -7.93 -2.74 -15.27
C GLY A 33 -8.43 -1.86 -16.42
N ALA A 34 -9.23 -0.82 -16.16
CA ALA A 34 -9.88 -0.04 -17.22
C ALA A 34 -9.88 1.48 -16.98
N MET A 35 -9.12 1.95 -15.99
CA MET A 35 -9.10 3.35 -15.55
C MET A 35 -7.92 4.18 -16.08
N GLY A 36 -6.94 3.55 -16.75
CA GLY A 36 -5.73 4.23 -17.21
C GLY A 36 -5.94 5.27 -18.31
N GLN A 37 -7.10 5.28 -18.98
CA GLN A 37 -7.34 6.16 -20.15
C GLN A 37 -8.35 7.29 -19.89
N ALA A 38 -9.08 7.29 -18.76
CA ALA A 38 -10.01 8.38 -18.43
C ALA A 38 -9.36 9.50 -17.58
N LEU A 39 -8.20 9.23 -16.98
CA LEU A 39 -7.50 10.14 -16.05
C LEU A 39 -6.62 11.21 -16.73
N GLU A 40 -6.47 11.20 -18.06
CA GLU A 40 -5.67 12.21 -18.79
C GLU A 40 -6.39 13.55 -19.05
N ALA A 41 -7.65 13.73 -18.63
CA ALA A 41 -8.52 14.75 -19.22
C ALA A 41 -9.08 15.84 -18.28
N LEU A 42 -8.39 16.21 -17.20
CA LEU A 42 -8.70 17.46 -16.48
C LEU A 42 -7.47 18.38 -16.42
N PRO A 43 -7.57 19.63 -16.93
CA PRO A 43 -6.44 20.52 -17.01
C PRO A 43 -5.91 20.88 -15.61
N ILE A 44 -4.62 20.62 -15.40
CA ILE A 44 -3.83 21.07 -14.26
C ILE A 44 -3.92 22.60 -14.18
N PRO A 45 -4.16 23.22 -13.00
CA PRO A 45 -4.10 24.67 -12.87
C PRO A 45 -2.70 25.16 -13.27
N GLU A 46 -2.63 25.96 -14.33
CA GLU A 46 -1.37 26.58 -14.77
C GLU A 46 -0.78 27.43 -13.61
N GLY A 47 0.46 27.12 -13.21
CA GLY A 47 1.26 27.97 -12.32
C GLY A 47 1.41 27.51 -10.87
N LEU A 48 0.91 26.34 -10.48
CA LEU A 48 1.20 25.78 -9.15
C LEU A 48 2.69 25.39 -9.04
N ARG A 49 3.47 26.20 -8.30
CA ARG A 49 4.86 25.87 -7.96
C ARG A 49 4.85 24.94 -6.76
N LEU A 50 5.12 23.66 -7.00
CA LEU A 50 5.34 22.68 -5.93
C LEU A 50 6.56 23.11 -5.12
N PRO A 51 6.46 23.27 -3.78
CA PRO A 51 7.64 23.45 -2.94
C PRO A 51 8.48 22.17 -3.04
N VAL A 52 9.62 22.26 -3.71
CA VAL A 52 10.53 21.12 -3.96
C VAL A 52 11.09 20.57 -2.64
N ASP A 53 11.14 21.41 -1.61
CA ASP A 53 11.85 21.18 -0.35
C ASP A 53 10.91 20.88 0.84
N ASP A 54 9.58 20.78 0.62
CA ASP A 54 8.60 20.46 1.67
C ASP A 54 8.31 18.94 1.68
N PRO A 55 8.73 18.19 2.71
CA PRO A 55 8.58 16.74 2.72
C PRO A 55 7.13 16.26 2.78
N LEU A 56 6.22 17.01 3.40
CA LEU A 56 4.79 16.66 3.47
C LEU A 56 4.16 16.85 2.08
N ALA A 57 4.44 17.98 1.43
CA ALA A 57 3.96 18.22 0.07
C ALA A 57 4.54 17.21 -0.92
N ARG A 58 5.81 16.83 -0.79
CA ARG A 58 6.44 15.83 -1.67
C ARG A 58 5.86 14.44 -1.46
N THR A 59 5.50 14.09 -0.23
CA THR A 59 4.79 12.83 0.08
C THR A 59 3.41 12.77 -0.57
N VAL A 60 2.65 13.87 -0.54
CA VAL A 60 1.27 13.92 -1.06
C VAL A 60 1.21 14.10 -2.58
N LEU A 61 2.06 14.98 -3.12
CA LEU A 61 1.98 15.44 -4.51
C LEU A 61 2.96 14.72 -5.44
N GLY A 62 3.89 13.96 -4.86
CA GLY A 62 4.92 13.26 -5.59
C GLY A 62 5.92 14.20 -6.26
N THR A 63 6.44 13.74 -7.39
CA THR A 63 7.51 14.43 -8.13
C THR A 63 6.97 15.59 -8.95
N PRO A 64 7.52 16.82 -8.81
CA PRO A 64 7.20 17.93 -9.69
C PRO A 64 7.41 17.58 -11.16
N GLU A 65 6.47 17.96 -12.02
CA GLU A 65 6.48 17.61 -13.45
C GLU A 65 7.81 17.91 -14.13
N ALA A 66 8.40 19.09 -13.85
CA ALA A 66 9.68 19.51 -14.41
C ALA A 66 10.88 18.62 -14.01
N LEU A 67 10.75 17.82 -12.94
CA LEU A 67 11.79 16.91 -12.44
C LEU A 67 11.57 15.45 -12.87
N ARG A 68 10.41 15.14 -13.46
CA ARG A 68 10.05 13.76 -13.84
C ARG A 68 10.96 13.24 -14.95
N ALA A 69 11.37 11.99 -14.80
CA ALA A 69 11.96 11.21 -15.87
C ALA A 69 10.89 10.84 -16.90
N GLU A 70 11.31 10.71 -18.16
CA GLU A 70 10.47 10.10 -19.18
C GLU A 70 10.48 8.58 -18.97
N LEU A 71 9.33 8.02 -18.66
CA LEU A 71 9.15 6.59 -18.42
C LEU A 71 8.19 5.98 -19.46
N PRO A 72 8.35 4.69 -19.78
CA PRO A 72 7.40 3.99 -20.63
C PRO A 72 5.98 4.10 -20.08
N VAL A 73 5.02 4.36 -20.96
CA VAL A 73 3.61 4.26 -20.62
C VAL A 73 3.24 2.78 -20.60
N PHE A 74 2.65 2.34 -19.50
CA PHE A 74 2.03 1.02 -19.43
C PHE A 74 0.62 1.09 -19.95
N ASP A 75 0.30 0.20 -20.87
CA ASP A 75 -1.02 -0.06 -21.37
C ASP A 75 -1.33 -1.52 -21.08
N LEU A 76 -2.45 -1.74 -20.38
CA LEU A 76 -2.93 -3.05 -19.94
C LEU A 76 -3.22 -3.99 -21.13
N ASP A 77 -3.38 -3.43 -22.32
CA ASP A 77 -3.59 -4.20 -23.54
C ASP A 77 -2.30 -4.56 -24.28
N SER A 78 -1.13 -4.02 -23.87
CA SER A 78 0.13 -4.24 -24.61
C SER A 78 1.30 -4.79 -23.78
N ASN A 79 1.72 -4.11 -22.72
CA ASN A 79 2.97 -4.39 -22.01
C ASN A 79 2.78 -4.70 -20.52
N LEU A 80 1.54 -4.75 -20.05
CA LEU A 80 1.18 -5.04 -18.67
C LEU A 80 0.05 -6.07 -18.64
N ARG A 81 0.27 -7.21 -17.99
CA ARG A 81 -0.72 -8.30 -17.89
C ARG A 81 -1.13 -8.49 -16.44
N ALA A 82 -2.44 -8.53 -16.17
CA ALA A 82 -2.95 -8.95 -14.88
C ALA A 82 -3.07 -10.48 -14.82
N GLY A 83 -2.66 -11.06 -13.69
CA GLY A 83 -2.83 -12.47 -13.39
C GLY A 83 -3.35 -12.67 -11.98
N ARG A 84 -3.77 -13.90 -11.67
CA ARG A 84 -4.29 -14.26 -10.35
C ARG A 84 -3.88 -15.67 -9.97
N VAL A 85 -3.35 -15.84 -8.77
CA VAL A 85 -2.95 -17.15 -8.23
C VAL A 85 -3.76 -17.50 -6.98
N LYS A 86 -4.15 -18.77 -6.84
CA LYS A 86 -4.86 -19.26 -5.65
C LYS A 86 -3.89 -19.99 -4.73
N ILE A 87 -3.49 -19.33 -3.63
CA ILE A 87 -2.51 -19.88 -2.66
C ILE A 87 -3.18 -20.88 -1.71
N PHE A 88 -4.41 -20.60 -1.27
CA PHE A 88 -5.18 -21.49 -0.40
C PHE A 88 -6.50 -21.91 -1.07
N PRO A 89 -6.53 -23.02 -1.84
CA PRO A 89 -7.71 -23.45 -2.59
C PRO A 89 -8.97 -23.68 -1.74
N ASP A 90 -8.79 -24.15 -0.52
CA ASP A 90 -9.86 -24.53 0.41
C ASP A 90 -10.24 -23.43 1.42
N ARG A 91 -9.60 -22.25 1.33
CA ARG A 91 -9.89 -21.13 2.24
C ARG A 91 -11.32 -20.63 2.01
N LYS A 92 -12.07 -20.52 3.10
CA LYS A 92 -13.39 -19.88 3.11
C LYS A 92 -13.20 -18.37 3.16
N VAL A 93 -13.67 -17.69 2.12
CA VAL A 93 -13.62 -16.24 2.02
C VAL A 93 -15.00 -15.68 2.40
N PRO A 94 -15.10 -14.79 3.39
CA PRO A 94 -16.33 -14.06 3.69
C PRO A 94 -16.89 -13.35 2.46
N GLU A 95 -18.22 -13.37 2.32
CA GLU A 95 -18.92 -12.85 1.14
C GLU A 95 -18.50 -11.40 0.82
N VAL A 96 -18.34 -10.52 1.81
CA VAL A 96 -17.88 -9.14 1.58
C VAL A 96 -16.57 -9.00 0.77
N PHE A 97 -15.72 -10.04 0.74
CA PHE A 97 -14.44 -10.06 0.01
C PHE A 97 -14.48 -10.78 -1.34
N TRP A 98 -15.61 -10.76 -2.08
CA TRP A 98 -15.71 -11.37 -3.44
C TRP A 98 -14.58 -11.05 -4.40
N TYR A 99 -13.98 -9.86 -4.30
CA TYR A 99 -12.90 -9.45 -5.19
C TYR A 99 -11.60 -10.21 -4.92
N ALA A 100 -11.46 -10.84 -3.74
CA ALA A 100 -10.27 -11.55 -3.28
C ALA A 100 -10.37 -13.08 -3.49
N GLU A 101 -10.93 -13.53 -4.62
CA GLU A 101 -10.93 -14.94 -5.04
C GLU A 101 -9.56 -15.37 -5.62
N GLY A 102 -8.48 -15.05 -4.91
CA GLY A 102 -7.09 -15.28 -5.31
C GLY A 102 -6.25 -14.00 -5.25
N LEU A 103 -4.94 -14.18 -5.15
CA LEU A 103 -3.99 -13.09 -5.11
C LEU A 103 -3.74 -12.57 -6.53
N GLU A 104 -4.10 -11.32 -6.76
CA GLU A 104 -3.80 -10.61 -8.02
C GLU A 104 -2.34 -10.15 -8.06
N TYR A 105 -1.77 -10.18 -9.26
CA TYR A 105 -0.44 -9.63 -9.56
C TYR A 105 -0.48 -8.98 -10.94
N LEU A 106 0.43 -8.02 -11.19
CA LEU A 106 0.71 -7.53 -12.54
C LEU A 106 2.06 -8.02 -13.01
N LEU A 107 2.18 -8.28 -14.30
CA LEU A 107 3.42 -8.62 -14.99
C LEU A 107 3.67 -7.62 -16.12
N ALA A 108 4.80 -6.91 -16.05
CA ALA A 108 5.36 -6.19 -17.18
C ALA A 108 6.47 -7.03 -17.81
N GLU A 109 6.26 -7.49 -19.04
CA GLU A 109 7.13 -8.46 -19.72
C GLU A 109 8.00 -7.78 -20.79
N GLN A 110 9.33 -7.95 -20.71
CA GLN A 110 10.25 -7.59 -21.79
C GLN A 110 10.05 -8.51 -23.02
N PRO A 111 10.27 -8.01 -24.25
CA PRO A 111 10.14 -8.81 -25.48
C PRO A 111 11.07 -10.03 -25.61
N GLY A 112 12.08 -10.17 -24.74
CA GLY A 112 13.08 -11.22 -24.80
C GLY A 112 13.63 -11.57 -23.42
N PRO A 113 14.68 -12.42 -23.35
CA PRO A 113 15.25 -12.85 -22.08
C PRO A 113 15.70 -11.67 -21.22
N ALA A 114 15.18 -11.60 -20.00
CA ALA A 114 15.53 -10.55 -19.05
C ALA A 114 15.48 -11.07 -17.61
N PRO A 115 16.17 -10.39 -16.68
CA PRO A 115 16.02 -10.66 -15.25
C PRO A 115 14.61 -10.26 -14.79
N LEU A 116 14.05 -11.05 -13.86
CA LEU A 116 12.76 -10.79 -13.24
C LEU A 116 12.96 -10.12 -11.89
N VAL A 117 12.32 -8.97 -11.67
CA VAL A 117 12.24 -8.32 -10.37
C VAL A 117 10.82 -8.40 -9.81
N PHE A 118 10.69 -8.95 -8.62
CA PHE A 118 9.47 -8.84 -7.82
C PHE A 118 9.47 -7.52 -7.07
N VAL A 119 8.33 -6.85 -7.01
CA VAL A 119 8.14 -5.57 -6.29
C VAL A 119 7.06 -5.75 -5.23
N ILE A 120 7.43 -5.57 -3.96
CA ILE A 120 6.51 -5.68 -2.81
C ILE A 120 5.96 -4.29 -2.45
N GLY A 121 4.63 -4.19 -2.36
CA GLY A 121 3.93 -2.95 -2.04
C GLY A 121 4.13 -2.47 -0.60
N GLY A 122 4.10 -1.15 -0.42
CA GLY A 122 4.03 -0.50 0.89
C GLY A 122 2.68 -0.69 1.59
N THR A 123 2.48 -0.11 2.77
CA THR A 123 1.27 -0.28 3.58
C THR A 123 -0.02 -0.14 2.77
N GLY A 124 -0.90 -1.15 2.86
CA GLY A 124 -2.21 -1.15 2.19
C GLY A 124 -2.17 -1.12 0.67
N SER A 125 -1.01 -1.26 0.03
CA SER A 125 -0.91 -1.13 -1.42
C SER A 125 -1.28 -2.42 -2.15
N SER A 126 -2.15 -2.30 -3.15
CA SER A 126 -2.48 -3.40 -4.06
C SER A 126 -1.38 -3.62 -5.10
N ALA A 127 -1.49 -4.70 -5.89
CA ALA A 127 -0.62 -4.94 -7.03
C ALA A 127 -0.71 -3.84 -8.12
N HIS A 128 -1.76 -3.01 -8.08
CA HIS A 128 -2.05 -1.97 -9.06
C HIS A 128 -1.85 -0.54 -8.55
N GLY A 129 -1.36 -0.34 -7.32
CA GLY A 129 -1.22 1.00 -6.73
C GLY A 129 -0.30 1.92 -7.55
N ASP A 130 -0.52 3.23 -7.53
CA ASP A 130 0.22 4.18 -8.37
C ASP A 130 1.74 4.11 -8.14
N GLY A 131 2.18 4.08 -6.87
CA GLY A 131 3.58 3.93 -6.51
C GLY A 131 4.19 2.60 -7.00
N MET A 132 3.38 1.54 -7.05
CA MET A 132 3.76 0.25 -7.61
C MET A 132 3.99 0.37 -9.11
N ILE A 133 2.98 0.85 -9.85
CA ILE A 133 3.06 1.04 -11.32
C ILE A 133 4.25 1.90 -11.68
N LEU A 134 4.51 2.94 -10.90
CA LEU A 134 5.61 3.84 -11.14
C LEU A 134 6.98 3.18 -11.02
N LEU A 135 7.19 2.45 -9.93
CA LEU A 135 8.42 1.71 -9.73
C LEU A 135 8.57 0.62 -10.80
N MET A 136 7.47 -0.04 -11.19
CA MET A 136 7.48 -1.01 -12.28
C MET A 136 7.90 -0.37 -13.61
N ARG A 137 7.43 0.82 -13.95
CA ARG A 137 7.84 1.54 -15.17
C ARG A 137 9.33 1.85 -15.18
N GLY A 138 9.89 2.29 -14.05
CA GLY A 138 11.33 2.52 -13.90
C GLY A 138 12.15 1.24 -14.07
N LEU A 139 11.73 0.15 -13.44
CA LEU A 139 12.40 -1.15 -13.54
C LEU A 139 12.28 -1.75 -14.96
N TYR A 140 11.13 -1.61 -15.59
CA TYR A 140 10.92 -2.03 -16.97
C TYR A 140 11.79 -1.22 -17.95
N ALA A 141 11.90 0.10 -17.75
CA ALA A 141 12.82 0.93 -18.52
C ALA A 141 14.29 0.51 -18.35
N ALA A 142 14.64 -0.05 -17.19
CA ALA A 142 15.95 -0.64 -16.91
C ALA A 142 16.12 -2.08 -17.45
N GLY A 143 15.19 -2.58 -18.27
CA GLY A 143 15.34 -3.85 -19.00
C GLY A 143 14.98 -5.10 -18.19
N MET A 144 14.17 -4.97 -17.14
CA MET A 144 13.69 -6.11 -16.33
C MET A 144 12.27 -6.51 -16.73
N HIS A 145 11.98 -7.82 -16.62
CA HIS A 145 10.60 -8.25 -16.36
C HIS A 145 10.23 -7.80 -14.94
N VAL A 146 9.00 -7.34 -14.73
CA VAL A 146 8.57 -6.84 -13.42
C VAL A 146 7.28 -7.50 -12.99
N VAL A 147 7.24 -8.04 -11.77
CA VAL A 147 6.02 -8.53 -11.14
C VAL A 147 5.70 -7.69 -9.91
N SER A 148 4.48 -7.18 -9.81
CA SER A 148 4.00 -6.54 -8.58
C SER A 148 3.29 -7.54 -7.68
N ILE A 149 3.60 -7.46 -6.38
CA ILE A 149 2.93 -8.21 -5.32
C ILE A 149 2.34 -7.21 -4.34
N ALA A 150 1.05 -7.37 -4.05
CA ALA A 150 0.36 -6.55 -3.06
C ALA A 150 1.03 -6.68 -1.68
N SER A 151 0.89 -5.62 -0.88
CA SER A 151 1.37 -5.61 0.50
C SER A 151 0.66 -6.66 1.35
N PRO A 152 1.35 -7.30 2.31
CA PRO A 152 0.72 -8.15 3.32
C PRO A 152 -0.41 -7.48 4.10
N THR A 153 -0.41 -6.14 4.18
CA THR A 153 -1.46 -5.35 4.85
C THR A 153 -2.61 -4.95 3.92
N PHE A 154 -2.56 -5.27 2.64
CA PHE A 154 -3.67 -5.03 1.70
C PHE A 154 -4.74 -6.13 1.85
N PRO A 155 -6.04 -5.80 1.94
CA PRO A 155 -7.11 -6.78 2.12
C PRO A 155 -7.05 -7.98 1.17
N GLY A 156 -6.76 -7.75 -0.11
CA GLY A 156 -6.62 -8.84 -1.09
C GLY A 156 -5.52 -9.85 -0.75
N PHE A 157 -4.41 -9.40 -0.17
CA PHE A 157 -3.34 -10.28 0.29
C PHE A 157 -3.71 -10.98 1.60
N ILE A 158 -4.27 -10.25 2.58
CA ILE A 158 -4.71 -10.81 3.87
C ILE A 158 -5.66 -11.98 3.63
N VAL A 159 -6.64 -11.80 2.74
CA VAL A 159 -7.65 -12.81 2.41
C VAL A 159 -7.04 -13.96 1.61
N SER A 160 -6.25 -13.67 0.57
CA SER A 160 -5.87 -14.68 -0.43
C SER A 160 -4.55 -15.40 -0.16
N ALA A 161 -3.63 -14.76 0.57
CA ALA A 161 -2.21 -15.11 0.60
C ALA A 161 -1.60 -15.17 2.00
N SER A 162 -2.17 -14.46 2.98
CA SER A 162 -1.66 -14.52 4.37
C SER A 162 -2.12 -15.77 5.09
N GLU A 163 -1.22 -16.57 5.65
CA GLU A 163 -1.58 -17.82 6.35
C GLU A 163 -2.48 -17.59 7.56
N THR A 164 -2.17 -16.58 8.36
CA THR A 164 -2.89 -16.25 9.59
C THR A 164 -3.98 -15.20 9.39
N SER A 165 -3.94 -14.46 8.28
CA SER A 165 -4.82 -13.31 8.01
C SER A 165 -4.68 -12.18 9.05
N VAL A 166 -3.59 -12.16 9.83
CA VAL A 166 -3.27 -11.10 10.79
C VAL A 166 -1.89 -10.54 10.45
N PRO A 167 -1.82 -9.53 9.56
CA PRO A 167 -0.55 -9.02 9.05
C PRO A 167 0.17 -8.13 10.07
N GLY A 168 1.43 -7.84 9.78
CA GLY A 168 2.27 -6.94 10.56
C GLY A 168 3.42 -7.64 11.28
N ARG A 169 3.55 -8.97 11.14
CA ARG A 169 4.66 -9.75 11.69
C ARG A 169 5.70 -9.97 10.61
N LEU A 170 6.71 -9.09 10.52
CA LEU A 170 7.65 -9.06 9.39
C LEU A 170 8.29 -10.44 9.02
N PRO A 171 8.67 -11.31 9.97
CA PRO A 171 9.14 -12.67 9.62
C PRO A 171 8.08 -13.53 8.94
N GLU A 172 6.86 -13.56 9.46
CA GLU A 172 5.77 -14.40 8.97
C GLU A 172 5.19 -13.85 7.65
N ASP A 173 5.04 -12.52 7.57
CA ASP A 173 4.67 -11.83 6.33
C ASP A 173 5.68 -12.12 5.20
N ALA A 174 6.97 -12.28 5.53
CA ALA A 174 7.99 -12.67 4.55
C ALA A 174 7.83 -14.11 4.06
N GLU A 175 7.41 -15.06 4.92
CA GLU A 175 7.08 -16.44 4.51
C GLU A 175 5.87 -16.46 3.57
N ASP A 176 4.84 -15.68 3.91
CA ASP A 176 3.65 -15.51 3.06
C ASP A 176 4.00 -14.90 1.69
N LEU A 177 4.82 -13.85 1.67
CA LEU A 177 5.33 -13.24 0.43
C LEU A 177 6.18 -14.22 -0.38
N TYR A 178 7.04 -15.01 0.26
CA TYR A 178 7.86 -16.00 -0.42
C TYR A 178 7.01 -17.05 -1.12
N ARG A 179 6.00 -17.59 -0.42
CA ARG A 179 5.01 -18.52 -0.98
C ARG A 179 4.20 -17.89 -2.12
N ALA A 180 3.77 -16.64 -1.97
CA ALA A 180 3.06 -15.90 -3.01
C ALA A 180 3.91 -15.72 -4.27
N MET A 181 5.16 -15.27 -4.14
CA MET A 181 6.08 -15.11 -5.27
C MET A 181 6.36 -16.44 -5.97
N MET A 182 6.49 -17.54 -5.23
CA MET A 182 6.68 -18.87 -5.84
C MET A 182 5.45 -19.31 -6.63
N ALA A 183 4.23 -19.05 -6.11
CA ALA A 183 3.00 -19.34 -6.82
C ALA A 183 2.89 -18.51 -8.12
N VAL A 184 3.22 -17.22 -8.07
CA VAL A 184 3.26 -16.36 -9.26
C VAL A 184 4.32 -16.82 -10.25
N LEU A 185 5.52 -17.18 -9.78
CA LEU A 185 6.57 -17.72 -10.65
C LEU A 185 6.13 -19.03 -11.33
N SER A 186 5.40 -19.90 -10.64
CA SER A 186 4.86 -21.12 -11.24
C SER A 186 3.80 -20.82 -12.31
N ASP A 187 3.05 -19.73 -12.18
CA ASP A 187 2.03 -19.31 -13.14
C ASP A 187 2.65 -18.69 -14.40
N ILE A 188 3.65 -17.82 -14.25
CA ILE A 188 4.28 -17.09 -15.38
C ILE A 188 5.49 -17.82 -15.99
N GLY A 189 6.20 -18.64 -15.22
CA GLY A 189 7.48 -19.25 -15.58
C GLY A 189 7.47 -20.04 -16.89
N PRO A 190 6.42 -20.81 -17.22
CA PRO A 190 6.33 -21.51 -18.51
C PRO A 190 6.30 -20.58 -19.73
N LEU A 191 5.99 -19.29 -19.54
CA LEU A 191 5.78 -18.30 -20.59
C LEU A 191 6.94 -17.29 -20.70
N LEU A 192 7.82 -17.22 -19.69
CA LEU A 192 8.74 -16.10 -19.53
C LEU A 192 10.22 -16.55 -19.49
N PRO A 193 11.09 -16.08 -20.42
CA PRO A 193 12.51 -16.41 -20.40
C PRO A 193 13.28 -15.61 -19.32
N VAL A 194 13.16 -16.01 -18.07
CA VAL A 194 13.83 -15.35 -16.92
C VAL A 194 15.32 -15.70 -16.87
N THR A 195 16.19 -14.68 -16.79
CA THR A 195 17.67 -14.87 -16.72
C THR A 195 18.25 -14.77 -15.32
N GLY A 196 17.48 -14.31 -14.34
CA GLY A 196 17.91 -14.10 -12.95
C GLY A 196 16.78 -13.50 -12.11
N PHE A 197 16.87 -13.60 -10.78
CA PHE A 197 15.85 -13.11 -9.86
C PHE A 197 16.34 -11.95 -9.03
N ARG A 198 15.48 -10.94 -8.88
CA ARG A 198 15.73 -9.71 -8.13
C ARG A 198 14.52 -9.35 -7.31
N LEU A 199 14.71 -8.53 -6.29
CA LEU A 199 13.65 -8.08 -5.40
C LEU A 199 13.74 -6.58 -5.17
N ALA A 200 12.59 -5.93 -5.11
CA ALA A 200 12.46 -4.58 -4.62
C ALA A 200 11.23 -4.48 -3.71
N GLY A 201 11.22 -3.50 -2.83
CA GLY A 201 10.03 -3.11 -2.11
C GLY A 201 10.14 -1.69 -1.61
N TYR A 202 9.00 -1.02 -1.46
CA TYR A 202 8.96 0.35 -0.96
C TYR A 202 8.18 0.47 0.34
N SER A 203 8.57 1.43 1.19
CA SER A 203 7.96 1.64 2.52
C SER A 203 7.96 0.33 3.31
N LEU A 204 6.81 -0.09 3.86
CA LEU A 204 6.65 -1.40 4.50
C LEU A 204 7.11 -2.58 3.61
N GLY A 205 6.88 -2.52 2.29
CA GLY A 205 7.39 -3.51 1.34
C GLY A 205 8.92 -3.55 1.27
N GLY A 206 9.58 -2.43 1.52
CA GLY A 206 11.04 -2.35 1.67
C GLY A 206 11.50 -3.09 2.93
N ALA A 207 10.80 -2.90 4.06
CA ALA A 207 11.08 -3.70 5.25
C ALA A 207 10.86 -5.19 4.99
N HIS A 208 9.74 -5.58 4.38
CA HIS A 208 9.49 -6.96 3.98
C HIS A 208 10.58 -7.52 3.06
N ALA A 209 11.09 -6.75 2.09
CA ALA A 209 12.14 -7.19 1.18
C ALA A 209 13.43 -7.60 1.92
N ALA A 210 13.77 -6.96 3.06
CA ALA A 210 14.89 -7.41 3.89
C ALA A 210 14.64 -8.78 4.53
N PHE A 211 13.43 -9.03 5.06
CA PHE A 211 13.08 -10.30 5.69
C PHE A 211 12.95 -11.43 4.65
N VAL A 212 12.35 -11.13 3.50
CA VAL A 212 12.26 -12.04 2.35
C VAL A 212 13.66 -12.40 1.85
N ALA A 213 14.58 -11.44 1.73
CA ALA A 213 15.96 -11.73 1.33
C ALA A 213 16.71 -12.58 2.35
N LYS A 214 16.46 -12.37 3.65
CA LYS A 214 17.02 -13.22 4.72
C LYS A 214 16.51 -14.65 4.61
N LEU A 215 15.21 -14.82 4.36
CA LEU A 215 14.59 -16.13 4.15
C LEU A 215 15.15 -16.81 2.90
N ASP A 216 15.26 -16.09 1.78
CA ASP A 216 15.80 -16.62 0.53
C ASP A 216 17.26 -17.06 0.64
N ALA A 217 18.06 -16.44 1.50
CA ALA A 217 19.44 -16.89 1.76
C ALA A 217 19.51 -18.32 2.35
N GLN A 218 18.42 -18.77 2.98
CA GLN A 218 18.24 -20.10 3.54
C GLN A 218 17.56 -21.04 2.53
N GLU A 219 16.41 -20.63 1.99
CA GLU A 219 15.55 -21.45 1.11
C GLU A 219 16.05 -21.55 -0.33
N ARG A 220 16.63 -20.46 -0.86
CA ARG A 220 17.28 -20.36 -2.17
C ARG A 220 16.41 -20.73 -3.37
N ALA A 221 15.09 -20.57 -3.28
CA ALA A 221 14.20 -20.74 -4.43
C ALA A 221 14.42 -19.67 -5.50
N PHE A 222 14.74 -18.43 -5.09
CA PHE A 222 15.05 -17.34 -6.03
C PHE A 222 16.55 -17.07 -6.10
N ASN A 223 17.26 -17.17 -4.96
CA ASN A 223 18.67 -16.82 -4.84
C ASN A 223 18.95 -15.40 -5.41
N PHE A 224 18.27 -14.40 -4.84
CA PHE A 224 18.21 -13.04 -5.38
C PHE A 224 19.60 -12.42 -5.63
N GLU A 225 19.82 -11.93 -6.86
CA GLU A 225 21.06 -11.29 -7.28
C GLU A 225 21.21 -9.86 -6.71
N LYS A 226 20.07 -9.18 -6.57
CA LYS A 226 19.94 -7.78 -6.14
C LYS A 226 18.64 -7.62 -5.36
N VAL A 227 18.72 -6.95 -4.22
CA VAL A 227 17.54 -6.61 -3.41
C VAL A 227 17.59 -5.12 -3.07
N LEU A 228 16.55 -4.36 -3.42
CA LEU A 228 16.45 -2.93 -3.13
C LEU A 228 15.35 -2.65 -2.12
N LEU A 229 15.71 -1.97 -1.04
CA LEU A 229 14.77 -1.41 -0.08
C LEU A 229 14.61 0.08 -0.36
N VAL A 230 13.40 0.53 -0.65
CA VAL A 230 13.14 1.94 -0.92
C VAL A 230 12.34 2.53 0.25
N ASN A 231 12.89 3.56 0.88
CA ASN A 231 12.32 4.26 2.04
C ASN A 231 11.76 3.30 3.11
N PRO A 232 12.52 2.27 3.53
CA PRO A 232 11.99 1.30 4.48
C PRO A 232 11.83 1.93 5.87
N PRO A 233 10.76 1.61 6.64
CA PRO A 233 10.75 1.92 8.06
C PRO A 233 11.88 1.17 8.75
N VAL A 234 12.65 1.85 9.60
CA VAL A 234 13.68 1.20 10.44
C VAL A 234 13.02 0.53 11.64
N ASP A 235 12.03 1.20 12.22
CA ASP A 235 11.15 0.71 13.27
C ASP A 235 9.71 1.00 12.85
N LEU A 236 8.98 -0.07 12.53
CA LEU A 236 7.62 0.05 12.01
C LEU A 236 6.68 0.68 13.04
N LEU A 237 6.87 0.41 14.33
CA LEU A 237 6.03 0.98 15.38
C LEU A 237 6.20 2.49 15.48
N SER A 238 7.44 3.00 15.45
CA SER A 238 7.63 4.45 15.48
C SER A 238 7.08 5.12 14.23
N SER A 239 7.24 4.51 13.05
CA SER A 239 6.70 5.05 11.79
C SER A 239 5.18 5.17 11.84
N VAL A 240 4.47 4.14 12.29
CA VAL A 240 3.00 4.20 12.39
C VAL A 240 2.54 5.13 13.50
N GLN A 241 3.27 5.27 14.60
CA GLN A 241 2.96 6.25 15.66
C GLN A 241 3.09 7.70 15.17
N ILE A 242 4.08 8.00 14.31
CA ILE A 242 4.21 9.32 13.68
C ILE A 242 2.97 9.62 12.83
N LEU A 243 2.55 8.67 12.00
CA LEU A 243 1.40 8.81 11.11
C LEU A 243 0.07 8.88 11.87
N ASP A 244 -0.10 8.07 12.93
CA ASP A 244 -1.26 8.16 13.80
C ASP A 244 -1.34 9.50 14.52
N ALA A 245 -0.20 10.06 14.95
CA ALA A 245 -0.18 11.38 15.57
C ALA A 245 -0.64 12.48 14.58
N MET A 246 -0.31 12.37 13.29
CA MET A 246 -0.79 13.30 12.25
C MET A 246 -2.32 13.26 12.10
N PHE A 247 -2.97 12.11 12.34
CA PHE A 247 -4.44 12.03 12.38
C PHE A 247 -5.00 12.56 13.71
N ASP A 248 -4.44 12.08 14.81
CA ASP A 248 -5.00 12.27 16.15
C ASP A 248 -4.97 13.74 16.60
N ARG A 249 -3.89 14.47 16.29
CA ARG A 249 -3.73 15.90 16.64
C ARG A 249 -4.86 16.78 16.13
N HIS A 250 -5.46 16.42 15.00
CA HIS A 250 -6.44 17.27 14.32
C HIS A 250 -7.88 16.75 14.45
N LEU A 251 -8.08 15.43 14.64
CA LEU A 251 -9.40 14.80 14.53
C LEU A 251 -9.85 14.01 15.77
N ARG A 252 -8.96 13.49 16.64
CA ARG A 252 -9.32 12.52 17.69
C ARG A 252 -10.11 13.11 18.87
N ASP A 253 -9.85 14.35 19.24
CA ASP A 253 -10.48 14.98 20.42
C ASP A 253 -11.96 15.33 20.25
N ASP A 254 -12.56 15.02 19.09
CA ASP A 254 -13.97 15.25 18.83
C ASP A 254 -14.56 14.21 17.86
N PRO A 255 -15.24 13.17 18.36
CA PRO A 255 -15.92 12.17 17.54
C PRO A 255 -16.94 12.78 16.56
N GLN A 256 -17.49 13.97 16.85
CA GLN A 256 -18.35 14.66 15.90
C GLN A 256 -17.51 15.23 14.74
N ARG A 257 -16.27 15.67 14.97
CA ARG A 257 -15.36 16.07 13.88
C ARG A 257 -15.02 14.90 12.97
N VAL A 258 -14.75 13.70 13.50
CA VAL A 258 -14.52 12.51 12.65
C VAL A 258 -15.76 12.19 11.81
N ASN A 259 -16.96 12.18 12.40
CA ASN A 259 -18.20 11.93 11.65
C ASN A 259 -18.49 13.02 10.61
N LEU A 260 -18.39 14.31 10.99
CA LEU A 260 -18.56 15.44 10.07
C LEU A 260 -17.49 15.47 8.98
N PHE A 261 -16.31 14.93 9.26
CA PHE A 261 -15.24 14.78 8.30
C PHE A 261 -15.56 13.65 7.31
N ILE A 262 -15.96 12.47 7.79
CA ILE A 262 -16.44 11.36 6.95
C ILE A 262 -17.61 11.83 6.09
N GLU A 263 -18.57 12.56 6.64
CA GLU A 263 -19.70 13.11 5.88
C GLU A 263 -19.24 14.07 4.78
N ARG A 264 -18.29 14.97 5.08
CA ARG A 264 -17.70 15.89 4.08
C ARG A 264 -16.94 15.14 3.00
N LEU A 265 -16.09 14.20 3.40
CA LEU A 265 -15.34 13.32 2.50
C LEU A 265 -16.28 12.55 1.57
N MET A 266 -17.33 11.93 2.11
CA MET A 266 -18.32 11.20 1.33
C MET A 266 -19.14 12.11 0.41
N ASN A 267 -19.42 13.34 0.81
CA ASN A 267 -20.07 14.33 -0.05
C ASN A 267 -19.16 14.76 -1.20
N GLU A 268 -17.89 15.08 -0.93
CA GLU A 268 -16.91 15.45 -1.96
C GLU A 268 -16.65 14.30 -2.94
N LEU A 269 -16.56 13.06 -2.46
CA LEU A 269 -16.46 11.88 -3.33
C LEU A 269 -17.73 11.67 -4.14
N GLY A 270 -18.90 11.96 -3.57
CA GLY A 270 -20.16 11.93 -4.28
C GLY A 270 -20.21 12.97 -5.40
N GLU A 271 -19.70 14.16 -5.17
CA GLU A 271 -19.57 15.21 -6.19
C GLU A 271 -18.55 14.83 -7.27
N LEU A 272 -17.36 14.33 -6.88
CA LEU A 272 -16.34 13.84 -7.82
C LEU A 272 -16.88 12.70 -8.69
N TYR A 273 -17.58 11.72 -8.10
CA TYR A 273 -18.24 10.64 -8.84
C TYR A 273 -19.28 11.15 -9.83
N LEU A 274 -20.02 12.22 -9.49
CA LEU A 274 -21.01 12.82 -10.38
C LEU A 274 -20.35 13.58 -11.55
N GLU A 275 -19.14 14.10 -11.36
CA GLU A 275 -18.36 14.81 -12.37
C GLU A 275 -17.60 13.88 -13.33
N SER A 276 -16.96 12.82 -12.80
CA SER A 276 -16.08 11.92 -13.56
C SER A 276 -16.69 10.54 -13.87
N GLY A 277 -17.78 10.15 -13.21
CA GLY A 277 -18.33 8.79 -13.27
C GLY A 277 -17.60 7.77 -12.39
N GLU A 278 -16.54 8.18 -11.70
CA GLU A 278 -15.68 7.32 -10.88
C GLU A 278 -15.27 8.03 -9.59
N ALA A 279 -15.42 7.37 -8.45
CA ALA A 279 -14.72 7.78 -7.23
C ALA A 279 -13.58 6.77 -7.10
N VAL A 280 -12.33 7.23 -7.03
CA VAL A 280 -11.20 6.39 -6.61
C VAL A 280 -10.40 7.19 -5.59
N PHE A 281 -10.10 6.54 -4.47
CA PHE A 281 -9.17 7.05 -3.47
C PHE A 281 -7.76 6.63 -3.86
N ASP A 282 -7.10 7.50 -4.61
CA ASP A 282 -5.74 7.34 -5.11
C ASP A 282 -4.90 8.58 -4.79
N GLY A 283 -3.65 8.61 -5.28
CA GLY A 283 -2.81 9.82 -5.18
C GLY A 283 -3.48 11.04 -5.81
N ASP A 284 -4.27 10.85 -6.87
CA ASP A 284 -4.98 11.93 -7.55
C ASP A 284 -6.13 12.51 -6.71
N PHE A 285 -6.80 11.71 -5.87
CA PHE A 285 -7.75 12.21 -4.88
C PHE A 285 -7.06 13.17 -3.89
N LEU A 286 -5.92 12.75 -3.33
CA LEU A 286 -5.17 13.57 -2.38
C LEU A 286 -4.63 14.85 -3.05
N TYR A 287 -4.18 14.75 -4.30
CA TYR A 287 -3.76 15.92 -5.10
C TYR A 287 -4.93 16.86 -5.41
N ARG A 288 -6.11 16.35 -5.79
CA ARG A 288 -7.32 17.17 -6.02
C ARG A 288 -7.76 17.88 -4.75
N ALA A 289 -7.71 17.20 -3.61
CA ALA A 289 -7.97 17.80 -2.30
C ALA A 289 -6.95 18.91 -1.98
N TYR A 290 -5.66 18.66 -2.22
CA TYR A 290 -4.60 19.68 -2.08
C TYR A 290 -4.81 20.88 -3.00
N ALA A 291 -5.00 20.66 -4.30
CA ALA A 291 -5.11 21.71 -5.32
C ALA A 291 -6.34 22.60 -5.12
N ARG A 292 -7.45 22.06 -4.60
CA ARG A 292 -8.64 22.84 -4.23
C ARG A 292 -8.44 23.68 -2.96
N LEU A 293 -7.55 23.28 -2.06
CA LEU A 293 -7.47 23.85 -0.71
C LEU A 293 -6.21 24.67 -0.42
N THR A 294 -5.16 24.61 -1.26
CA THR A 294 -3.80 25.18 -0.99
C THR A 294 -3.42 25.04 0.49
N PRO A 295 -3.32 23.80 0.99
CA PRO A 295 -3.19 23.55 2.42
C PRO A 295 -1.84 24.02 2.98
N ASP A 296 -1.86 24.43 4.24
CA ASP A 296 -0.69 24.55 5.11
C ASP A 296 -0.26 23.16 5.63
N ASP A 297 0.88 23.11 6.32
CA ASP A 297 1.47 21.86 6.86
C ASP A 297 0.47 21.06 7.71
N ASP A 298 -0.33 21.72 8.57
CA ASP A 298 -1.35 21.09 9.41
C ASP A 298 -2.38 20.30 8.59
N ARG A 299 -2.80 20.84 7.44
CA ARG A 299 -3.75 20.18 6.54
C ARG A 299 -3.09 19.04 5.77
N LEU A 300 -1.82 19.16 5.38
CA LEU A 300 -1.07 18.07 4.77
C LEU A 300 -0.85 16.91 5.75
N GLU A 301 -0.45 17.19 6.99
CA GLU A 301 -0.37 16.19 8.06
C GLU A 301 -1.73 15.49 8.23
N THR A 302 -2.82 16.25 8.33
CA THR A 302 -4.17 15.69 8.47
C THR A 302 -4.53 14.73 7.33
N LEU A 303 -4.23 15.10 6.07
CA LEU A 303 -4.50 14.26 4.90
C LEU A 303 -3.69 12.96 4.92
N ILE A 304 -2.39 13.06 5.24
CA ILE A 304 -1.50 11.90 5.37
C ILE A 304 -2.00 10.98 6.49
N GLY A 305 -2.22 11.53 7.69
CA GLY A 305 -2.69 10.77 8.85
C GLY A 305 -4.03 10.07 8.58
N LEU A 306 -4.97 10.76 7.94
CA LEU A 306 -6.25 10.17 7.53
C LEU A 306 -6.07 9.00 6.55
N TYR A 307 -5.25 9.18 5.53
CA TYR A 307 -5.00 8.15 4.53
C TYR A 307 -4.48 6.88 5.21
N PHE A 308 -3.47 7.01 6.08
CA PHE A 308 -2.95 5.87 6.84
C PHE A 308 -3.96 5.29 7.83
N ARG A 309 -4.82 6.11 8.44
CA ARG A 309 -5.88 5.62 9.33
C ARG A 309 -6.94 4.82 8.58
N LEU A 310 -7.27 5.18 7.34
CA LEU A 310 -8.14 4.40 6.46
C LEU A 310 -7.50 3.05 6.10
N LEU A 311 -6.22 3.03 5.75
CA LEU A 311 -5.49 1.79 5.49
C LEU A 311 -5.44 0.87 6.72
N ALA A 312 -5.18 1.43 7.90
CA ALA A 312 -5.20 0.69 9.16
C ALA A 312 -6.60 0.13 9.49
N ASN A 313 -7.66 0.88 9.20
CA ASN A 313 -9.05 0.42 9.31
C ASN A 313 -9.30 -0.78 8.39
N ASP A 314 -8.90 -0.72 7.12
CA ASP A 314 -9.16 -1.79 6.15
C ASP A 314 -8.39 -3.06 6.51
N MET A 315 -7.14 -2.91 6.93
CA MET A 315 -6.31 -4.00 7.46
C MET A 315 -7.00 -4.65 8.67
N SER A 316 -7.38 -3.84 9.67
CA SER A 316 -7.98 -4.32 10.92
C SER A 316 -9.34 -4.98 10.69
N PHE A 317 -10.18 -4.39 9.83
CA PHE A 317 -11.49 -4.94 9.47
C PHE A 317 -11.33 -6.30 8.79
N THR A 318 -10.37 -6.40 7.87
CA THR A 318 -10.11 -7.64 7.13
C THR A 318 -9.58 -8.72 8.05
N ALA A 319 -8.58 -8.41 8.89
CA ALA A 319 -8.03 -9.35 9.85
C ALA A 319 -9.09 -9.82 10.86
N ASP A 320 -9.89 -8.91 11.39
CA ASP A 320 -10.95 -9.25 12.35
C ASP A 320 -12.03 -10.15 11.74
N LEU A 321 -12.46 -9.86 10.51
CA LEU A 321 -13.48 -10.68 9.86
C LEU A 321 -12.96 -12.06 9.44
N MET A 322 -11.70 -12.15 8.97
CA MET A 322 -11.07 -13.42 8.62
C MET A 322 -10.83 -14.32 9.83
N THR A 323 -10.57 -13.72 11.01
CA THR A 323 -10.30 -14.45 12.25
C THR A 323 -11.52 -14.63 13.15
N GLY A 324 -12.58 -13.83 12.96
CA GLY A 324 -13.75 -13.80 13.83
C GLY A 324 -13.45 -13.23 15.24
N GLY A 325 -12.45 -12.35 15.36
CA GLY A 325 -11.92 -11.85 16.63
C GLY A 325 -12.94 -11.09 17.49
N GLY A 326 -13.79 -10.29 16.85
CA GLY A 326 -14.76 -9.41 17.51
C GLY A 326 -14.30 -7.96 17.67
N TYR A 327 -13.16 -7.58 17.08
CA TYR A 327 -12.47 -6.30 17.28
C TYR A 327 -13.24 -5.11 16.66
N ILE A 328 -13.59 -5.21 15.38
CA ILE A 328 -14.42 -4.23 14.65
C ILE A 328 -15.81 -4.81 14.38
N VAL A 329 -15.89 -6.03 13.87
CA VAL A 329 -17.12 -6.73 13.54
C VAL A 329 -17.55 -7.57 14.75
N PRO A 330 -18.77 -7.36 15.31
CA PRO A 330 -19.24 -8.18 16.42
C PRO A 330 -19.25 -9.67 16.07
N ARG A 331 -18.84 -10.52 17.03
CA ARG A 331 -18.79 -11.99 16.83
C ARG A 331 -20.13 -12.54 16.32
N GLY A 332 -20.05 -13.44 15.34
CA GLY A 332 -21.22 -14.06 14.71
C GLY A 332 -21.94 -13.16 13.70
N ARG A 333 -21.39 -11.98 13.38
CA ARG A 333 -21.85 -11.16 12.24
C ARG A 333 -20.98 -11.44 11.03
N GLU A 334 -21.64 -11.68 9.90
CA GLU A 334 -21.00 -11.87 8.61
C GLU A 334 -21.64 -10.86 7.63
N PRO A 335 -21.04 -9.67 7.43
CA PRO A 335 -21.52 -8.75 6.42
C PRO A 335 -21.38 -9.39 5.04
N GLY A 336 -22.48 -9.41 4.29
CA GLY A 336 -22.52 -9.83 2.88
C GLY A 336 -22.42 -8.67 1.90
N PHE A 337 -22.50 -8.96 0.60
CA PHE A 337 -22.35 -7.98 -0.51
C PHE A 337 -23.22 -6.72 -0.42
N THR A 338 -24.37 -6.81 0.25
CA THR A 338 -25.36 -5.72 0.35
C THR A 338 -25.36 -5.04 1.71
N SER A 339 -24.49 -5.47 2.63
CA SER A 339 -24.40 -4.91 3.97
C SER A 339 -23.78 -3.52 3.93
N SER A 340 -24.32 -2.58 4.72
CA SER A 340 -23.65 -1.30 4.91
C SER A 340 -22.40 -1.52 5.77
N LEU A 341 -21.25 -1.09 5.25
CA LEU A 341 -19.98 -1.16 5.98
C LEU A 341 -19.69 0.11 6.81
N THR A 342 -20.54 1.13 6.70
CA THR A 342 -20.38 2.41 7.42
C THR A 342 -20.21 2.26 8.94
N PRO A 343 -20.96 1.39 9.64
CA PRO A 343 -20.76 1.21 11.08
C PRO A 343 -19.39 0.62 11.43
N TYR A 344 -18.84 -0.25 10.57
CA TYR A 344 -17.53 -0.85 10.77
C TYR A 344 -16.42 0.16 10.48
N LEU A 345 -16.57 0.95 9.41
CA LEU A 345 -15.66 2.05 9.08
C LEU A 345 -15.59 3.07 10.23
N ALA A 346 -16.73 3.52 10.76
CA ALA A 346 -16.76 4.47 11.88
C ALA A 346 -16.07 3.90 13.13
N ARG A 347 -16.26 2.60 13.40
CA ARG A 347 -15.60 1.93 14.52
C ARG A 347 -14.09 1.80 14.29
N GLY A 348 -13.64 1.37 13.13
CA GLY A 348 -12.21 1.22 12.86
C GLY A 348 -11.47 2.54 12.77
N LEU A 349 -12.08 3.62 12.26
CA LEU A 349 -11.49 4.97 12.29
C LEU A 349 -11.27 5.52 13.71
N SER A 350 -12.04 5.04 14.70
CA SER A 350 -11.81 5.37 16.12
C SER A 350 -10.67 4.58 16.78
N ARG A 351 -10.06 3.63 16.06
CA ARG A 351 -8.96 2.79 16.55
C ARG A 351 -7.62 3.24 15.99
N SER A 352 -6.59 3.29 16.83
CA SER A 352 -5.20 3.52 16.40
C SER A 352 -4.53 2.22 15.98
N PHE A 353 -3.33 2.33 15.41
CA PHE A 353 -2.46 1.17 15.24
C PHE A 353 -2.10 0.52 16.58
N GLU A 354 -1.91 1.31 17.63
CA GLU A 354 -1.67 0.81 18.99
C GLU A 354 -2.84 -0.07 19.45
N ASP A 355 -4.09 0.36 19.22
CA ASP A 355 -5.26 -0.47 19.52
C ASP A 355 -5.27 -1.78 18.70
N TYR A 356 -4.85 -1.75 17.44
CA TYR A 356 -4.71 -2.96 16.62
C TYR A 356 -3.64 -3.90 17.21
N PHE A 357 -2.49 -3.35 17.60
CA PHE A 357 -1.40 -4.11 18.19
C PHE A 357 -1.83 -4.78 19.49
N GLU A 358 -2.42 -4.01 20.41
CA GLU A 358 -2.76 -4.47 21.76
C GLU A 358 -4.01 -5.36 21.82
N GLU A 359 -5.05 -5.07 21.02
CA GLU A 359 -6.35 -5.75 21.13
C GLU A 359 -6.55 -6.86 20.09
N LEU A 360 -5.81 -6.86 18.98
CA LEU A 360 -5.94 -7.87 17.91
C LEU A 360 -4.64 -8.65 17.70
N TYR A 361 -3.57 -7.98 17.27
CA TYR A 361 -2.31 -8.62 16.85
C TYR A 361 -1.67 -9.42 18.00
N PHE A 362 -1.35 -8.75 19.11
CA PHE A 362 -0.62 -9.39 20.21
C PHE A 362 -1.43 -10.53 20.86
N PRO A 363 -2.73 -10.36 21.17
CA PRO A 363 -3.55 -11.46 21.69
C PRO A 363 -3.65 -12.64 20.73
N PHE A 364 -3.72 -12.39 19.41
CA PHE A 364 -3.80 -13.44 18.40
C PHE A 364 -2.55 -14.31 18.35
N TYR A 365 -1.36 -13.71 18.39
CA TYR A 365 -0.09 -14.44 18.38
C TYR A 365 0.20 -15.09 19.74
N LYS A 366 -0.08 -14.40 20.86
CA LYS A 366 0.05 -14.98 22.21
C LYS A 366 -0.80 -16.23 22.43
N ALA A 367 -1.98 -16.29 21.79
CA ALA A 367 -2.85 -17.45 21.86
C ALA A 367 -2.31 -18.67 21.09
N ARG A 368 -1.46 -18.45 20.08
CA ARG A 368 -0.81 -19.50 19.28
C ARG A 368 0.49 -19.97 19.89
N ASP A 369 1.26 -19.02 20.41
CA ASP A 369 2.52 -19.25 21.07
C ASP A 369 2.48 -18.61 22.47
N PRO A 370 2.30 -19.41 23.53
CA PRO A 370 2.31 -18.93 24.91
C PRO A 370 3.64 -18.31 25.35
N ASP A 371 4.74 -18.55 24.65
CA ASP A 371 6.06 -17.98 24.96
C ASP A 371 6.26 -16.62 24.27
N PHE A 372 5.55 -16.35 23.17
CA PHE A 372 5.58 -15.06 22.48
C PHE A 372 5.26 -13.90 23.44
N ASP A 373 6.16 -12.95 23.57
CA ASP A 373 5.97 -11.81 24.47
C ASP A 373 6.02 -10.47 23.73
N GLN A 374 5.68 -9.39 24.45
CA GLN A 374 5.65 -8.06 23.83
C GLN A 374 7.04 -7.60 23.39
N GLN A 375 8.12 -8.02 24.05
CA GLN A 375 9.47 -7.61 23.66
C GLN A 375 9.86 -8.25 22.34
N GLU A 376 9.56 -9.53 22.16
CA GLU A 376 9.75 -10.23 20.89
C GLU A 376 8.87 -9.63 19.79
N ALA A 377 7.58 -9.39 20.06
CA ALA A 377 6.67 -8.75 19.12
C ALA A 377 7.22 -7.40 18.63
N LEU A 378 7.71 -6.55 19.55
CA LEU A 378 8.28 -5.25 19.22
C LEU A 378 9.63 -5.37 18.50
N ALA A 379 10.43 -6.39 18.82
CA ALA A 379 11.69 -6.62 18.14
C ALA A 379 11.46 -7.00 16.66
N GLU A 380 10.49 -7.88 16.39
CA GLU A 380 10.15 -8.33 15.03
C GLU A 380 9.63 -7.21 14.12
N LEU A 381 9.16 -6.09 14.68
CA LEU A 381 8.71 -4.89 13.92
C LEU A 381 9.86 -3.99 13.44
N ARG A 382 11.13 -4.39 13.67
CA ARG A 382 12.30 -3.53 13.42
C ARG A 382 13.27 -4.21 12.45
N LEU A 383 13.86 -3.42 11.55
CA LEU A 383 14.99 -3.88 10.73
C LEU A 383 16.20 -4.31 11.57
N ALA A 384 16.32 -3.79 12.80
CA ALA A 384 17.33 -4.20 13.76
C ALA A 384 17.31 -5.71 14.05
N HIS A 385 16.14 -6.36 13.97
CA HIS A 385 15.99 -7.80 14.13
C HIS A 385 16.77 -8.62 13.09
N VAL A 386 17.02 -8.03 11.91
CA VAL A 386 17.79 -8.65 10.82
C VAL A 386 19.12 -7.93 10.56
N GLU A 387 19.57 -7.05 11.46
CA GLU A 387 20.82 -6.28 11.32
C GLU A 387 22.04 -7.15 10.96
N PRO A 388 22.29 -8.31 11.61
CA PRO A 388 23.44 -9.15 11.27
C PRO A 388 23.45 -9.59 9.81
N PHE A 389 22.27 -9.93 9.26
CA PHE A 389 22.12 -10.29 7.86
C PHE A 389 22.33 -9.06 6.96
N LEU A 390 21.69 -7.93 7.28
CA LEU A 390 21.81 -6.70 6.51
C LEU A 390 23.26 -6.23 6.37
N ARG A 391 24.08 -6.36 7.43
CA ARG A 391 25.51 -5.99 7.40
C ARG A 391 26.34 -6.85 6.44
N GLN A 392 25.97 -8.13 6.27
CA GLN A 392 26.75 -9.10 5.52
C GLN A 392 26.31 -9.20 4.05
N ALA A 393 25.02 -9.03 3.77
CA ALA A 393 24.45 -9.28 2.46
C ALA A 393 24.80 -8.18 1.44
N ARG A 394 25.84 -8.41 0.63
CA ARG A 394 26.39 -7.41 -0.31
C ARG A 394 25.49 -7.07 -1.49
N HIS A 395 24.51 -7.92 -1.81
CA HIS A 395 23.55 -7.71 -2.90
C HIS A 395 22.38 -6.77 -2.53
N LEU A 396 22.29 -6.37 -1.26
CA LEU A 396 21.26 -5.49 -0.73
C LEU A 396 21.64 -4.01 -0.83
N GLY A 397 20.76 -3.18 -1.38
CA GLY A 397 20.84 -1.71 -1.37
C GLY A 397 19.66 -1.09 -0.63
N VAL A 398 19.85 0.10 -0.07
CA VAL A 398 18.77 0.92 0.49
C VAL A 398 18.80 2.28 -0.17
N PHE A 399 17.66 2.72 -0.69
CA PHE A 399 17.41 4.10 -1.12
C PHE A 399 16.49 4.73 -0.08
N THR A 400 16.79 5.94 0.39
CA THR A 400 15.94 6.68 1.32
C THR A 400 16.08 8.18 1.10
N ASN A 401 15.19 8.96 1.69
CA ASN A 401 15.27 10.41 1.67
C ASN A 401 15.71 10.94 3.04
N ARG A 402 16.50 12.02 3.05
CA ARG A 402 16.94 12.67 4.29
C ARG A 402 15.77 13.26 5.07
N ASP A 403 14.75 13.69 4.35
CA ASP A 403 13.52 14.32 4.83
C ASP A 403 12.31 13.35 4.86
N ASP A 404 12.56 12.03 4.91
CA ASP A 404 11.48 11.04 4.97
C ASP A 404 10.69 11.17 6.29
N ILE A 405 9.39 11.44 6.16
CA ILE A 405 8.50 11.76 7.27
C ILE A 405 8.19 10.57 8.19
N ILE A 406 8.50 9.34 7.77
CA ILE A 406 8.24 8.14 8.58
C ILE A 406 9.41 7.71 9.45
N LEU A 407 10.59 8.33 9.29
CA LEU A 407 11.79 8.00 10.04
C LEU A 407 11.84 8.79 11.35
N ALA A 408 12.01 8.09 12.47
CA ALA A 408 12.21 8.72 13.77
C ALA A 408 13.65 9.25 13.91
N PRO A 409 13.91 10.18 14.84
CA PRO A 409 15.27 10.63 15.13
C PRO A 409 16.22 9.45 15.41
N GLY A 410 17.31 9.38 14.66
CA GLY A 410 18.33 8.32 14.75
C GLY A 410 18.15 7.15 13.79
N ASP A 411 17.01 7.03 13.10
CA ASP A 411 16.78 5.95 12.13
C ASP A 411 17.70 6.09 10.90
N LEU A 412 17.85 7.31 10.38
CA LEU A 412 18.78 7.56 9.27
C LEU A 412 20.23 7.26 9.66
N ASP A 413 20.66 7.69 10.86
CA ASP A 413 22.00 7.38 11.40
C ASP A 413 22.20 5.86 11.53
N TRP A 414 21.16 5.13 11.93
CA TRP A 414 21.19 3.67 11.98
C TRP A 414 21.36 3.05 10.59
N LEU A 415 20.61 3.53 9.59
CA LEU A 415 20.74 3.09 8.19
C LEU A 415 22.16 3.35 7.67
N GLU A 416 22.70 4.55 7.88
CA GLU A 416 24.06 4.93 7.48
C GLU A 416 25.11 3.97 8.07
N ARG A 417 24.98 3.64 9.36
CA ARG A 417 25.88 2.74 10.09
C ARG A 417 25.77 1.27 9.67
N VAL A 418 24.58 0.80 9.29
CA VAL A 418 24.34 -0.61 8.94
C VAL A 418 24.63 -0.90 7.48
N MET A 419 24.19 -0.01 6.60
CA MET A 419 24.24 -0.21 5.16
C MET A 419 25.53 0.34 4.55
N GLY A 420 26.09 1.41 5.12
CA GLY A 420 27.33 2.05 4.66
C GLY A 420 27.22 2.43 3.17
N PRO A 421 28.15 2.00 2.30
CA PRO A 421 28.16 2.39 0.88
C PRO A 421 26.99 1.83 0.06
N ARG A 422 26.15 0.96 0.65
CA ARG A 422 24.94 0.43 0.02
C ARG A 422 23.69 1.28 0.30
N LEU A 423 23.83 2.32 1.13
CA LEU A 423 22.80 3.33 1.33
C LEU A 423 22.99 4.46 0.32
N ARG A 424 21.91 4.83 -0.36
CA ARG A 424 21.79 6.08 -1.09
C ARG A 424 20.76 6.95 -0.41
N VAL A 425 21.18 8.14 0.02
CA VAL A 425 20.31 9.15 0.62
C VAL A 425 20.08 10.25 -0.41
N PHE A 426 18.84 10.52 -0.75
CA PHE A 426 18.45 11.70 -1.52
C PHE A 426 18.17 12.85 -0.55
N GLU A 427 18.54 14.07 -0.92
CA GLU A 427 18.39 15.22 -0.02
C GLU A 427 16.93 15.60 0.22
N HIS A 428 16.07 15.46 -0.80
CA HIS A 428 14.64 15.77 -0.73
C HIS A 428 13.80 14.69 -1.40
N GLY A 429 12.59 14.48 -0.88
CA GLY A 429 11.61 13.57 -1.46
C GLY A 429 10.47 13.21 -0.55
N GLY A 430 10.51 13.58 0.74
CA GLY A 430 9.52 13.12 1.71
C GLY A 430 9.46 11.59 1.72
N HIS A 431 8.27 11.03 1.90
CA HIS A 431 8.06 9.58 1.75
C HIS A 431 7.63 9.25 0.31
N LEU A 432 8.55 8.66 -0.48
CA LEU A 432 8.35 8.21 -1.88
C LEU A 432 8.11 9.31 -2.93
N GLY A 433 8.13 10.59 -2.55
CA GLY A 433 7.79 11.71 -3.43
C GLY A 433 8.77 11.94 -4.59
N ASN A 434 9.95 11.34 -4.55
CA ASN A 434 10.98 11.45 -5.57
C ASN A 434 11.05 10.26 -6.54
N PHE A 435 10.10 9.31 -6.50
CA PHE A 435 10.16 8.10 -7.34
C PHE A 435 10.24 8.36 -8.85
N GLN A 436 9.66 9.47 -9.33
CA GLN A 436 9.73 9.83 -10.76
C GLN A 436 10.92 10.70 -11.08
N GLU A 437 11.70 11.16 -10.10
CA GLU A 437 12.82 12.02 -10.39
C GLU A 437 13.84 11.28 -11.23
N ARG A 438 14.41 11.99 -12.21
CA ARG A 438 15.48 11.45 -13.05
C ARG A 438 16.63 10.87 -12.21
N ALA A 439 17.01 11.56 -11.14
CA ALA A 439 18.06 11.09 -10.24
C ALA A 439 17.71 9.76 -9.53
N PHE A 440 16.45 9.54 -9.19
CA PHE A 440 15.97 8.29 -8.59
C PHE A 440 15.93 7.17 -9.64
N VAL A 441 15.34 7.45 -10.81
CA VAL A 441 15.23 6.48 -11.91
C VAL A 441 16.61 6.05 -12.41
N ASP A 442 17.55 6.97 -12.56
CA ASP A 442 18.93 6.66 -12.96
C ASP A 442 19.64 5.81 -11.89
N ALA A 443 19.39 6.08 -10.60
CA ALA A 443 19.94 5.28 -9.52
C ALA A 443 19.37 3.86 -9.50
N LEU A 444 18.07 3.73 -9.75
CA LEU A 444 17.35 2.46 -9.86
C LEU A 444 17.93 1.62 -11.00
N ALA A 445 18.08 2.23 -12.18
CA ALA A 445 18.68 1.60 -13.34
C ALA A 445 20.14 1.21 -13.08
N ALA A 446 20.93 2.06 -12.41
CA ALA A 446 22.32 1.73 -12.07
C ALA A 446 22.45 0.58 -11.05
N PHE A 447 21.51 0.45 -10.10
CA PHE A 447 21.55 -0.61 -9.09
C PHE A 447 21.27 -1.99 -9.70
N PHE A 448 20.30 -2.06 -10.62
CA PHE A 448 19.81 -3.30 -11.22
C PHE A 448 20.37 -3.60 -12.62
N GLY A 449 20.81 -2.60 -13.38
CA GLY A 449 21.26 -2.72 -14.76
C GLY A 449 22.71 -3.18 -14.94
N ALA A 450 23.43 -3.45 -13.85
CA ALA A 450 24.80 -3.95 -13.84
C ALA A 450 24.86 -5.48 -13.73
#